data_AF-A0A6P9AWX7-F1
#
_entry.id   AF-A0A6P9AWX7-F1
#
_cell.length_a   1.000
_cell.length_b   1.000
_cell.length_c   1.000
_cell.angle_alpha   90.00
_cell.angle_beta   90.00
_cell.angle_gamma   90.00
#
_symmetry.space_group_name_H-M   'P 1'
#
loop_
_entity.id
_entity.type
_entity.pdbx_description
1 polymer ?
#
loop_
_entity_poly.entity_id
_entity_poly.type
_entity_poly.pdbx_seq_one_letter_code
_entity_poly.pdbx_strand_id
1 'polypeptide(L)'
;RVGVQRSSSFGVPNANTIKQMLLDWCRAKTRGYEHVDIQNFSSSWSDGMAFCALVHNFFPEAFDYTQLSPQDRRHNFEMAFSAAE
;
A
#
# COMPACT_ATOMS: atom_id res chain seq x y z
N ARG A 1 -25.19 42.03 9.94
CA ARG A 1 -23.77 41.86 9.54
C ARG A 1 -23.57 40.39 9.23
N VAL A 2 -23.47 40.03 7.95
CA VAL A 2 -23.21 38.65 7.52
C VAL A 2 -21.77 38.32 7.87
N GLY A 3 -21.56 37.37 8.77
CA GLY A 3 -20.23 36.87 9.11
C GLY A 3 -19.71 36.05 7.95
N VAL A 4 -18.67 36.55 7.27
CA VAL A 4 -17.93 35.77 6.28
C VAL A 4 -17.28 34.59 7.00
N GLN A 5 -17.75 33.37 6.71
CA GLN A 5 -17.03 32.16 7.10
C GLN A 5 -15.68 32.19 6.39
N ARG A 6 -14.61 32.33 7.16
CA ARG A 6 -13.25 32.19 6.64
C ARG A 6 -13.11 30.77 6.13
N SER A 7 -12.94 30.63 4.82
CA SER A 7 -12.49 29.39 4.20
C SER A 7 -11.28 28.90 4.99
N SER A 8 -11.41 27.75 5.65
CA SER A 8 -10.27 27.06 6.22
C SER A 8 -9.32 26.80 5.07
N SER A 9 -8.23 27.57 5.01
CA SER A 9 -7.07 27.25 4.21
C SER A 9 -6.80 25.76 4.38
N PHE A 10 -6.82 25.00 3.29
CA PHE A 10 -6.36 23.61 3.28
C PHE A 10 -4.91 23.64 3.76
N GLY A 11 -4.71 23.50 5.06
CA GLY A 11 -3.39 23.46 5.66
C GLY A 11 -2.64 22.32 4.99
N VAL A 12 -1.38 22.58 4.62
CA VAL A 12 -0.49 21.54 4.10
C VAL A 12 -0.66 20.32 5.02
N PRO A 13 -1.08 19.15 4.48
CA PRO A 13 -1.31 17.99 5.32
C PRO A 13 -0.04 17.71 6.10
N ASN A 14 -0.14 17.63 7.43
CA ASN A 14 1.02 17.28 8.23
C ASN A 14 1.47 15.85 7.89
N ALA A 15 2.71 15.49 8.23
CA ALA A 15 3.29 14.20 7.86
C ALA A 15 2.43 12.99 8.29
N ASN A 16 1.75 13.08 9.44
CA ASN A 16 0.84 12.03 9.91
C ASN A 16 -0.39 11.87 8.99
N THR A 17 -0.94 12.98 8.50
CA THR A 17 -2.07 12.96 7.55
C THR A 17 -1.65 12.34 6.22
N ILE A 18 -0.48 12.74 5.69
CA ILE A 18 0.08 12.17 4.45
C ILE A 18 0.33 10.66 4.62
N LYS A 19 0.90 10.25 5.76
CA LYS A 19 1.14 8.85 6.09
C LYS A 19 -0.15 8.03 6.08
N GLN A 20 -1.22 8.54 6.69
CA GLN A 20 -2.52 7.85 6.69
C GLN A 20 -3.12 7.77 5.29
N MET A 21 -3.07 8.87 4.52
CA MET A 21 -3.56 8.87 3.14
C MET A 21 -2.84 7.84 2.26
N LEU A 22 -1.52 7.70 2.42
CA LEU A 22 -0.74 6.69 1.69
C LEU A 22 -1.11 5.27 2.14
N LEU A 23 -1.30 5.05 3.44
CA LEU A 23 -1.66 3.75 3.99
C LEU A 23 -3.03 3.29 3.46
N ASP A 24 -3.99 4.21 3.44
CA ASP A 24 -5.34 3.97 2.91
C ASP A 24 -5.30 3.71 1.40
N TRP A 25 -4.44 4.41 0.66
CA TRP A 25 -4.22 4.11 -0.75
C TRP A 25 -3.67 2.70 -0.95
N CYS A 26 -2.67 2.27 -0.18
CA CYS A 26 -2.14 0.91 -0.25
C CYS A 26 -3.24 -0.13 0.02
N ARG A 27 -4.03 0.04 1.09
CA ARG A 27 -5.17 -0.83 1.41
C ARG A 27 -6.18 -0.90 0.27
N ALA A 28 -6.49 0.24 -0.35
CA ALA A 28 -7.45 0.28 -1.45
C ALA A 28 -6.93 -0.47 -2.69
N LYS A 29 -5.62 -0.40 -2.95
CA LYS A 29 -4.98 -1.08 -4.09
C LYS A 29 -4.76 -2.57 -3.86
N THR A 30 -4.63 -3.02 -2.62
CA THR A 30 -4.46 -4.44 -2.30
C THR A 30 -5.74 -5.08 -1.77
N ARG A 31 -6.90 -4.45 -1.96
CA ARG A 31 -8.18 -5.00 -1.50
C ARG A 31 -8.48 -6.30 -2.25
N GLY A 32 -8.68 -7.38 -1.50
CA GLY A 32 -9.05 -8.69 -2.04
C GLY A 32 -7.86 -9.63 -2.27
N TYR A 33 -6.63 -9.18 -2.02
CA TYR A 33 -5.46 -10.06 -2.04
C TYR A 33 -5.39 -10.89 -0.75
N GLU A 34 -5.13 -12.18 -0.90
CA GLU A 34 -4.99 -13.08 0.24
C GLU A 34 -3.71 -12.77 1.03
N HIS A 35 -3.75 -12.99 2.33
CA HIS A 35 -2.63 -12.76 3.25
C HIS A 35 -2.11 -11.31 3.32
N VAL A 36 -2.86 -10.33 2.80
CA VAL A 36 -2.49 -8.91 2.85
C VAL A 36 -3.43 -8.13 3.76
N ASP A 37 -2.91 -7.71 4.90
CA ASP A 37 -3.56 -6.75 5.79
C ASP A 37 -2.62 -5.60 6.16
N ILE A 38 -2.73 -4.49 5.42
CA ILE A 38 -1.84 -3.33 5.56
C ILE A 38 -2.34 -2.44 6.69
N GLN A 39 -1.66 -2.48 7.84
CA GLN A 39 -2.01 -1.71 9.04
C GLN A 39 -0.96 -0.65 9.41
N ASN A 40 0.25 -0.80 8.89
CA ASN A 40 1.37 0.11 9.12
C ASN A 40 2.38 0.01 7.96
N PHE A 41 3.47 0.79 8.04
CA PHE A 41 4.59 0.75 7.09
C PHE A 41 5.79 -0.07 7.61
N SER A 42 5.55 -1.03 8.52
CA SER A 42 6.60 -1.88 9.09
C SER A 42 6.20 -3.35 9.00
N SER A 43 5.54 -3.90 10.01
CA SER A 43 5.23 -5.32 10.11
C SER A 43 4.35 -5.82 8.97
N SER A 44 3.39 -5.02 8.50
CA SER A 44 2.49 -5.38 7.39
C SER A 44 3.19 -5.55 6.04
N TRP A 45 4.43 -5.08 5.90
CA TRP A 45 5.21 -5.20 4.67
C TRP A 45 6.35 -6.21 4.81
N SER A 46 6.51 -6.76 6.00
CA SER A 46 7.73 -7.42 6.38
C SER A 46 7.89 -8.78 5.70
N ASP A 47 6.80 -9.49 5.39
CA ASP A 47 6.79 -10.77 4.66
C ASP A 47 6.83 -10.63 3.12
N GLY A 48 6.80 -9.40 2.60
CA GLY A 48 6.82 -9.13 1.15
C GLY A 48 5.47 -9.25 0.45
N MET A 49 4.42 -9.82 1.08
CA MET A 49 3.14 -10.06 0.42
C MET A 49 2.43 -8.77 0.01
N ALA A 50 2.53 -7.72 0.84
CA ALA A 50 1.99 -6.40 0.53
C ALA A 50 2.66 -5.76 -0.69
N PHE A 51 3.97 -5.97 -0.89
CA PHE A 51 4.66 -5.49 -2.09
C PHE A 51 4.23 -6.27 -3.33
N CYS A 52 4.20 -7.61 -3.25
CA CYS A 52 3.72 -8.46 -4.34
C CYS A 52 2.30 -8.08 -4.77
N ALA A 53 1.39 -7.84 -3.82
CA ALA A 53 0.01 -7.49 -4.12
C ALA A 53 -0.10 -6.13 -4.80
N LEU A 54 0.70 -5.15 -4.36
CA LEU A 54 0.71 -3.82 -4.94
C LEU A 54 1.22 -3.86 -6.39
N VAL A 55 2.32 -4.58 -6.64
CA VAL A 55 2.89 -4.73 -8.00
C VAL A 55 1.92 -5.47 -8.90
N HIS A 56 1.38 -6.61 -8.45
CA HIS A 56 0.40 -7.39 -9.22
C HIS A 56 -0.88 -6.61 -9.52
N ASN A 57 -1.31 -5.70 -8.63
CA ASN A 57 -2.45 -4.83 -8.90
C ASN A 57 -2.22 -3.88 -10.10
N PHE A 58 -0.99 -3.48 -10.39
CA PHE A 58 -0.66 -2.66 -11.56
C PHE A 58 -0.24 -3.50 -12.77
N PHE A 59 0.42 -4.63 -12.53
CA PHE A 59 0.97 -5.53 -13.53
C PHE A 59 0.58 -6.98 -13.19
N PRO A 60 -0.68 -7.39 -13.45
CA PRO A 60 -1.16 -8.73 -13.09
C PRO A 60 -0.43 -9.84 -13.85
N GLU A 61 0.16 -9.52 -15.01
CA GLU A 61 0.92 -10.45 -15.84
C GLU A 61 2.40 -10.61 -15.40
N ALA A 62 2.85 -9.87 -14.38
CA ALA A 62 4.25 -9.91 -13.97
C ALA A 62 4.63 -11.25 -13.31
N PHE A 63 3.70 -11.86 -12.57
CA PHE A 63 3.86 -13.14 -11.90
C PHE A 63 2.53 -13.67 -11.36
N ASP A 64 2.46 -14.96 -11.06
CA ASP A 64 1.28 -15.59 -10.45
C ASP A 64 1.25 -15.35 -8.93
N TYR A 65 0.40 -14.42 -8.48
CA TYR A 65 0.24 -14.12 -7.06
C TYR A 65 -0.25 -15.33 -6.24
N THR A 66 -1.03 -16.23 -6.84
CA THR A 66 -1.67 -17.34 -6.11
C THR A 66 -0.69 -18.40 -5.64
N GLN A 67 0.53 -18.38 -6.17
CA GLN A 67 1.63 -19.28 -5.78
C GLN A 67 2.50 -18.71 -4.65
N LEU A 68 2.28 -17.46 -4.26
CA LEU A 68 3.08 -16.81 -3.22
C LEU A 68 2.58 -17.16 -1.82
N SER A 69 3.52 -17.24 -0.89
CA SER A 69 3.24 -17.55 0.51
C SER A 69 3.92 -16.54 1.44
N PRO A 70 3.27 -16.10 2.54
CA PRO A 70 3.91 -15.24 3.55
C PRO A 70 5.14 -15.86 4.22
N GLN A 71 5.31 -17.18 4.15
CA GLN A 71 6.48 -17.85 4.72
C GLN A 71 7.75 -17.64 3.88
N ASP A 72 7.60 -17.43 2.57
CA ASP A 72 8.71 -17.31 1.62
C ASP A 72 9.16 -15.85 1.45
N ARG A 73 9.38 -15.16 2.58
CA ARG A 73 9.68 -13.73 2.64
C ARG A 73 10.72 -13.27 1.60
N ARG A 74 11.85 -13.99 1.52
CA ARG A 74 12.95 -13.61 0.62
C ARG A 74 12.52 -13.67 -0.84
N HIS A 75 11.83 -14.74 -1.22
CA HIS A 75 11.30 -14.91 -2.56
C HIS A 75 10.28 -13.82 -2.90
N ASN A 76 9.37 -13.50 -1.99
CA ASN A 76 8.37 -12.45 -2.20
C ASN A 76 9.02 -11.08 -2.48
N PHE A 77 10.06 -10.71 -1.71
CA PHE A 77 10.79 -9.48 -1.97
C PHE A 77 11.51 -9.50 -3.31
N GLU A 78 12.25 -10.56 -3.62
CA GLU A 78 12.96 -10.69 -4.90
C GLU A 78 11.98 -10.58 -6.08
N MET A 79 10.85 -11.29 -6.03
CA MET A 79 9.79 -11.22 -7.04
C MET A 79 9.21 -9.81 -7.19
N ALA A 80 8.81 -9.18 -6.09
CA ALA A 80 8.18 -7.86 -6.14
C ALA A 80 9.13 -6.78 -6.68
N PHE A 81 10.41 -6.80 -6.27
CA PHE A 81 11.38 -5.82 -6.75
C PHE A 81 11.80 -6.08 -8.19
N SER A 82 12.05 -7.34 -8.59
CA SER A 82 12.39 -7.67 -9.97
C SER A 82 11.24 -7.38 -10.94
N ALA A 83 9.99 -7.51 -10.52
CA ALA A 83 8.84 -7.16 -11.34
C ALA A 83 8.56 -5.65 -11.42
N ALA A 84 9.16 -4.85 -10.52
CA ALA A 84 8.97 -3.41 -10.45
C ALA A 84 10.12 -2.60 -11.09
N GLU A 85 11.21 -3.26 -11.48
CA GLU A 85 12.34 -2.67 -12.24
C GLU A 85 12.02 -2.60 -13.74
#